data_AF-A0A6B3DYE8-F1
#
_entry.id   AF-A0A6B3DYE8-F1
#
_cell.length_a   1.000
_cell.length_b   1.000
_cell.length_c   1.000
_cell.angle_alpha   90.00
_cell.angle_beta   90.00
_cell.angle_gamma   90.00
#
_symmetry.space_group_name_H-M   'P 1'
#
loop_
_entity.id
_entity.type
_entity.pdbx_description
1 polymer ?
#
loop_
_entity_poly.entity_id
_entity_poly.type
_entity_poly.pdbx_seq_one_letter_code
_entity_poly.pdbx_strand_id
1 'polypeptide(L)'
;MQGNTDGRLELFVRGADGHVWHRVQKAPNGTSWSKWEALPGTWAGSPTAVVGGDGRITVFARKDDGRLRLTAQKKPSTSQSPLPADNWSAWTEIGTGYTGNVAVAVNIRKSGAKLQVFGNRNDGHLWTVTQSQPGTPAKPAGVWAAGKKIGPAVPGRPVVVTHTDGRLAVFGVDAENRVAYRTQTSSASGTDPNGIWGAGWRALDGEKVQSVAAYSAQRGNSVAFDVFAVGKDSDTLYQRSRLSLGDRDGSREDVWLDWTDLAPIGSGPCSGPGSLDCLTIESADLKGMALSLENSLKPDTAITRDPYRGLPWQQWSLRPTDDKFGAVTIVNRSKGKCVDEDDDVLGPYHLQLADCDPARKQQMWFIEPVLPANADKGTQTASVFRIRNRFDTERCLTALAADVWPHTARKVERIECDTDSDNDHNTWRLGNGGATAPGVLNVVLKQAAARCASETSANKCEFVALQQPSAYRAAEGCVAGRVLYNQSPGRDAEYYISWSHTTGTQFTFGRTVGMSIEFLSTEFSASFSWLQESTKTEQVQVHVPPKQFGWIEIAPVLRETIGYWKITLDGHTWTVPGHNVSYAKDGTNGATTFTVARTAKTPPNSGHCDS
;
A
#
# COMPACT_ATOMS: atom_id res chain seq x y z
N MET A 1 -6.74 -6.91 22.69
CA MET A 1 -7.64 -7.96 22.19
C MET A 1 -6.80 -8.98 21.45
N GLN A 2 -7.10 -10.28 21.58
CA GLN A 2 -6.44 -11.36 20.87
C GLN A 2 -7.46 -12.41 20.44
N GLY A 3 -7.29 -13.01 19.27
CA GLY A 3 -8.08 -14.17 18.85
C GLY A 3 -7.47 -15.45 19.43
N ASN A 4 -8.26 -16.25 20.12
CA ASN A 4 -7.89 -17.60 20.52
C ASN A 4 -7.79 -18.49 19.27
N THR A 5 -7.08 -19.63 19.40
CA THR A 5 -6.95 -20.61 18.31
C THR A 5 -8.29 -21.23 17.88
N ASP A 6 -9.34 -21.08 18.69
CA ASP A 6 -10.69 -21.51 18.38
C ASP A 6 -11.58 -20.41 17.76
N GLY A 7 -11.01 -19.24 17.42
CA GLY A 7 -11.71 -18.14 16.75
C GLY A 7 -12.46 -17.17 17.67
N ARG A 8 -12.37 -17.33 19.00
CA ARG A 8 -12.97 -16.41 19.97
C ARG A 8 -12.04 -15.27 20.34
N LEU A 9 -12.58 -14.07 20.52
CA LEU A 9 -11.82 -12.91 20.98
C LEU A 9 -11.70 -12.90 22.51
N GLU A 10 -10.51 -12.56 23.00
CA GLU A 10 -10.21 -12.29 24.41
C GLU A 10 -9.66 -10.87 24.58
N LEU A 11 -10.22 -10.14 25.55
CA LEU A 11 -9.85 -8.77 25.88
C LEU A 11 -8.95 -8.78 27.11
N PHE A 12 -7.95 -7.90 27.10
CA PHE A 12 -7.07 -7.64 28.23
C PHE A 12 -6.99 -6.13 28.40
N VAL A 13 -7.28 -5.64 29.61
CA VAL A 13 -7.29 -4.21 29.94
C VAL A 13 -6.63 -4.00 31.29
N ARG A 14 -5.99 -2.84 31.48
CA ARG A 14 -5.60 -2.41 32.82
C ARG A 14 -6.75 -1.62 33.43
N GLY A 15 -7.26 -2.06 34.57
CA GLY A 15 -8.26 -1.33 35.33
C GLY A 15 -7.67 -0.13 36.05
N ALA A 16 -8.53 0.78 36.52
CA ALA A 16 -8.10 1.92 37.35
C ALA A 16 -7.53 1.47 38.70
N ASP A 17 -7.89 0.26 39.15
CA ASP A 17 -7.32 -0.44 40.31
C ASP A 17 -5.89 -0.99 40.07
N GLY A 18 -5.35 -0.79 38.86
CA GLY A 18 -4.03 -1.26 38.46
C GLY A 18 -3.97 -2.75 38.12
N HIS A 19 -5.05 -3.51 38.25
CA HIS A 19 -5.08 -4.92 37.85
C HIS A 19 -5.19 -5.07 36.33
N VAL A 20 -4.66 -6.17 35.80
CA VAL A 20 -4.96 -6.57 34.42
C VAL A 20 -6.21 -7.45 34.46
N TRP A 21 -7.29 -6.95 33.86
CA TRP A 21 -8.56 -7.66 33.73
C TRP A 21 -8.67 -8.29 32.35
N HIS A 22 -9.28 -9.47 32.29
CA HIS A 22 -9.57 -10.13 31.02
C HIS A 22 -10.96 -10.75 30.97
N ARG A 23 -11.48 -10.90 29.74
CA ARG A 23 -12.73 -11.61 29.45
C ARG A 23 -12.71 -12.14 28.01
N VAL A 24 -13.44 -13.21 27.75
CA VAL A 24 -13.44 -13.91 26.46
C VAL A 24 -14.86 -14.03 25.89
N GLN A 25 -14.99 -14.05 24.57
CA GLN A 25 -16.25 -14.42 23.92
C GLN A 25 -16.64 -15.85 24.31
N LYS A 26 -17.93 -16.10 24.48
CA LYS A 26 -18.42 -17.46 24.80
C LYS A 26 -18.39 -18.37 23.57
N ALA A 27 -18.58 -17.82 22.37
CA ALA A 27 -18.54 -18.53 21.09
C ALA A 27 -17.86 -17.66 20.03
N PRO A 28 -17.23 -18.26 18.99
CA PRO A 28 -16.63 -17.51 17.89
C PRO A 28 -17.66 -16.60 17.22
N ASN A 29 -17.29 -15.36 16.93
CA ASN A 29 -18.19 -14.33 16.37
C ASN A 29 -19.47 -14.06 17.20
N GLY A 30 -19.52 -14.51 18.46
CA GLY A 30 -20.67 -14.34 19.33
C GLY A 30 -20.73 -12.94 19.96
N THR A 31 -21.94 -12.50 20.27
CA THR A 31 -22.18 -11.22 20.97
C THR A 31 -22.06 -11.35 22.49
N SER A 32 -22.05 -12.58 23.02
CA SER A 32 -21.98 -12.87 24.46
C SER A 32 -20.55 -13.07 24.98
N TRP A 33 -20.24 -12.48 26.12
CA TRP A 33 -18.93 -12.51 26.77
C TRP A 33 -18.98 -13.16 28.16
N SER A 34 -17.84 -13.66 28.65
CA SER A 34 -17.67 -14.07 30.04
C SER A 34 -17.75 -12.87 31.00
N LYS A 35 -17.78 -13.16 32.31
CA LYS A 35 -17.47 -12.15 33.33
C LYS A 35 -16.00 -11.72 33.20
N TRP A 36 -15.68 -10.56 33.75
CA TRP A 36 -14.30 -10.09 33.90
C TRP A 36 -13.62 -10.86 35.03
N GLU A 37 -12.38 -11.29 34.78
CA GLU A 37 -11.50 -11.91 35.78
C GLU A 37 -10.19 -11.11 35.86
N ALA A 38 -9.62 -10.99 37.06
CA ALA A 38 -8.38 -10.26 37.29
C ALA A 38 -7.18 -11.21 37.28
N LEU A 39 -6.13 -10.84 36.55
CA LEU A 39 -4.82 -11.46 36.69
C LEU A 39 -4.15 -10.96 37.98
N PRO A 40 -3.41 -11.83 38.70
CA PRO A 40 -2.78 -11.45 39.96
C PRO A 40 -1.84 -10.25 39.85
N GLY A 41 -1.89 -9.38 40.85
CA GLY A 41 -1.00 -8.22 41.02
C GLY A 41 -1.45 -6.96 40.29
N THR A 42 -0.80 -5.84 40.66
CA THR A 42 -1.00 -4.51 40.07
C THR A 42 0.14 -4.12 39.13
N TRP A 43 -0.18 -3.30 38.13
CA TRP A 43 0.68 -2.98 37.00
C TRP A 43 0.62 -1.49 36.69
N ALA A 44 1.64 -0.97 36.02
CA ALA A 44 1.79 0.43 35.64
C ALA A 44 1.38 0.67 34.19
N GLY A 45 1.85 -0.20 33.29
CA GLY A 45 1.61 -0.11 31.85
C GLY A 45 0.39 -0.91 31.39
N SER A 46 -0.14 -0.55 30.23
CA SER A 46 -1.17 -1.34 29.55
C SER A 46 -0.61 -2.71 29.18
N PRO A 47 -1.39 -3.79 29.37
CA PRO A 47 -0.93 -5.14 29.04
C PRO A 47 -0.78 -5.30 27.51
N THR A 48 0.23 -6.06 27.10
CA THR A 48 0.36 -6.56 25.74
C THR A 48 0.10 -8.06 25.75
N ALA A 49 -0.99 -8.50 25.13
CA ALA A 49 -1.29 -9.93 24.94
C ALA A 49 -0.89 -10.37 23.53
N VAL A 50 -0.44 -11.62 23.38
CA VAL A 50 -0.08 -12.24 22.08
C VAL A 50 -0.34 -13.75 22.15
N VAL A 51 -0.71 -14.36 21.03
CA VAL A 51 -0.81 -15.82 20.91
C VAL A 51 0.54 -16.38 20.45
N GLY A 52 1.12 -17.29 21.23
CA GLY A 52 2.31 -18.04 20.85
C GLY A 52 2.01 -19.12 19.82
N GLY A 53 3.05 -19.71 19.20
CA GLY A 53 2.87 -20.77 18.19
C GLY A 53 2.26 -22.06 18.73
N ASP A 54 2.20 -22.22 20.05
CA ASP A 54 1.54 -23.34 20.73
C ASP A 54 0.08 -23.04 21.11
N GLY A 55 -0.47 -21.93 20.61
CA GLY A 55 -1.86 -21.53 20.78
C GLY A 55 -2.19 -20.90 22.13
N ARG A 56 -1.20 -20.67 23.00
CA ARG A 56 -1.39 -20.03 24.31
C ARG A 56 -1.33 -18.54 24.21
N ILE A 57 -2.15 -17.85 24.98
CA ILE A 57 -1.99 -16.41 25.19
C ILE A 57 -0.89 -16.17 26.23
N THR A 58 0.05 -15.30 25.87
CA THR A 58 1.05 -14.70 26.76
C THR A 58 0.72 -13.22 26.96
N VAL A 59 0.72 -12.75 28.20
CA VAL A 59 0.45 -11.37 28.59
C VAL A 59 1.69 -10.77 29.22
N PHE A 60 2.14 -9.63 28.69
CA PHE A 60 3.25 -8.84 29.18
C PHE A 60 2.73 -7.59 29.88
N ALA A 61 3.28 -7.25 31.03
CA ALA A 61 2.94 -6.05 31.77
C ALA A 61 4.15 -5.47 32.52
N ARG A 62 4.17 -4.15 32.67
CA ARG A 62 5.25 -3.41 33.31
C ARG A 62 4.86 -2.98 34.73
N LYS A 63 5.78 -3.11 35.69
CA LYS A 63 5.69 -2.53 37.03
C LYS A 63 6.15 -1.07 37.06
N ASP A 64 5.76 -0.32 38.07
CA ASP A 64 6.16 1.10 38.21
C ASP A 64 7.69 1.26 38.28
N ASP A 65 8.38 0.30 38.88
CA ASP A 65 9.85 0.22 38.97
C ASP A 65 10.56 -0.16 37.65
N GLY A 66 9.83 -0.27 36.54
CA GLY A 66 10.38 -0.56 35.22
C GLY A 66 10.69 -2.04 34.96
N ARG A 67 10.34 -2.95 35.87
CA ARG A 67 10.40 -4.39 35.59
C ARG A 67 9.32 -4.82 34.62
N LEU A 68 9.72 -5.48 33.55
CA LEU A 68 8.82 -6.11 32.60
C LEU A 68 8.63 -7.58 32.98
N ARG A 69 7.38 -7.99 33.11
CA ARG A 69 7.02 -9.38 33.43
C ARG A 69 6.04 -9.93 32.41
N LEU A 70 5.95 -11.25 32.37
CA LEU A 70 4.94 -11.95 31.60
C LEU A 70 4.27 -13.06 32.41
N THR A 71 3.04 -13.38 32.04
CA THR A 71 2.34 -14.62 32.41
C THR A 71 1.81 -15.26 31.13
N ALA A 72 1.65 -16.59 31.13
CA ALA A 72 1.12 -17.31 29.99
C ALA A 72 0.12 -18.37 30.43
N GLN A 73 -0.82 -18.69 29.53
CA GLN A 73 -1.81 -19.73 29.77
C GLN A 73 -1.15 -21.11 29.92
N LYS A 74 -1.50 -21.85 30.98
CA LYS A 74 -1.09 -23.24 31.22
C LYS A 74 -1.74 -24.22 30.24
N LYS A 75 -2.85 -23.86 29.60
CA LYS A 75 -3.52 -24.55 28.47
C LYS A 75 -4.26 -23.53 27.60
N PRO A 76 -4.33 -23.68 26.25
CA PRO A 76 -5.18 -22.84 25.41
C PRO A 76 -6.65 -22.91 25.86
N SER A 77 -7.36 -21.79 25.79
CA SER A 77 -8.80 -21.72 26.06
C SER A 77 -9.60 -22.48 24.99
N THR A 78 -10.74 -23.06 25.37
CA THR A 78 -11.64 -23.78 24.43
C THR A 78 -13.09 -23.31 24.57
N SER A 79 -13.93 -23.61 23.59
CA SER A 79 -15.36 -23.24 23.66
C SER A 79 -16.07 -23.88 24.88
N GLN A 80 -15.68 -25.11 25.27
CA GLN A 80 -16.21 -25.79 26.45
C GLN A 80 -15.66 -25.21 27.77
N SER A 81 -14.45 -24.66 27.75
CA SER A 81 -13.81 -24.03 28.92
C SER A 81 -13.19 -22.69 28.51
N PRO A 82 -13.99 -21.61 28.44
CA PRO A 82 -13.55 -20.31 27.97
C PRO A 82 -12.47 -19.67 28.84
N LEU A 83 -12.64 -19.81 30.15
CA LEU A 83 -11.71 -19.36 31.18
C LEU A 83 -11.50 -20.54 32.12
N PRO A 84 -10.55 -21.45 31.81
CA PRO A 84 -10.27 -22.54 32.72
C PRO A 84 -9.74 -22.00 34.05
N ALA A 85 -10.22 -22.53 35.17
CA ALA A 85 -9.73 -22.13 36.49
C ALA A 85 -8.22 -22.40 36.62
N ASP A 86 -7.51 -21.51 37.33
CA ASP A 86 -6.06 -21.59 37.58
C ASP A 86 -5.19 -21.74 36.32
N ASN A 87 -5.63 -21.18 35.20
CA ASN A 87 -4.99 -21.39 33.90
C ASN A 87 -3.84 -20.43 33.60
N TRP A 88 -3.39 -19.59 34.53
CA TRP A 88 -2.27 -18.67 34.30
C TRP A 88 -1.02 -19.11 35.08
N SER A 89 0.14 -19.02 34.45
CA SER A 89 1.42 -19.22 35.13
C SER A 89 1.70 -18.08 36.12
N ALA A 90 2.62 -18.31 37.05
CA ALA A 90 3.20 -17.20 37.82
C ALA A 90 3.83 -16.16 36.88
N TRP A 91 3.87 -14.91 37.34
CA TRP A 91 4.51 -13.82 36.61
C TRP A 91 6.03 -13.97 36.64
N THR A 92 6.64 -14.07 35.46
CA THR A 92 8.09 -14.22 35.27
C THR A 92 8.68 -12.91 34.78
N GLU A 93 9.78 -12.47 35.39
CA GLU A 93 10.53 -11.29 34.96
C GLU A 93 11.36 -11.59 33.71
N ILE A 94 11.35 -10.67 32.74
CA ILE A 94 12.12 -10.79 31.50
C ILE A 94 13.01 -9.58 31.20
N GLY A 95 13.04 -8.59 32.10
CA GLY A 95 13.97 -7.48 32.04
C GLY A 95 13.57 -6.29 32.92
N THR A 96 14.46 -5.32 33.01
CA THR A 96 14.35 -4.15 33.89
C THR A 96 14.54 -2.85 33.11
N GLY A 97 14.25 -1.72 33.77
CA GLY A 97 14.49 -0.39 33.23
C GLY A 97 13.53 0.06 32.12
N TYR A 98 12.44 -0.66 31.86
CA TYR A 98 11.45 -0.27 30.84
C TYR A 98 10.69 0.98 31.27
N THR A 99 10.44 1.90 30.33
CA THR A 99 9.77 3.18 30.60
C THR A 99 8.34 3.24 30.07
N GLY A 100 8.00 2.40 29.08
CA GLY A 100 6.71 2.42 28.40
C GLY A 100 6.13 1.03 28.15
N ASN A 101 5.02 0.99 27.41
CA ASN A 101 4.39 -0.25 26.95
C ASN A 101 5.25 -0.92 25.88
N VAL A 102 5.18 -2.25 25.81
CA VAL A 102 6.01 -3.05 24.88
C VAL A 102 5.24 -3.50 23.65
N ALA A 103 5.92 -3.64 22.53
CA ALA A 103 5.41 -4.38 21.36
C ALA A 103 5.97 -5.80 21.34
N VAL A 104 5.23 -6.72 20.74
CA VAL A 104 5.63 -8.13 20.66
C VAL A 104 5.37 -8.63 19.24
N ALA A 105 6.39 -9.25 18.65
CA ALA A 105 6.32 -9.91 17.36
C ALA A 105 6.45 -11.43 17.51
N VAL A 106 5.83 -12.17 16.61
CA VAL A 106 5.94 -13.64 16.53
C VAL A 106 6.93 -13.98 15.41
N ASN A 107 8.07 -14.56 15.79
CA ASN A 107 9.07 -15.06 14.84
C ASN A 107 8.78 -16.53 14.54
N ILE A 108 8.32 -16.83 13.32
CA ILE A 108 8.09 -18.22 12.89
C ILE A 108 9.41 -18.84 12.44
N ARG A 109 9.79 -19.99 13.01
CA ARG A 109 10.98 -20.76 12.62
C ARG A 109 10.66 -22.24 12.47
N LYS A 110 11.57 -22.98 11.82
CA LYS A 110 11.53 -24.46 11.79
C LYS A 110 11.44 -25.08 13.18
N SER A 111 12.04 -24.46 14.19
CA SER A 111 12.01 -24.91 15.59
C SER A 111 10.77 -24.43 16.38
N GLY A 112 9.78 -23.86 15.72
CA GLY A 112 8.57 -23.30 16.32
C GLY A 112 8.54 -21.78 16.35
N ALA A 113 7.41 -21.21 16.73
CA ALA A 113 7.24 -19.77 16.85
C ALA A 113 7.81 -19.25 18.17
N LYS A 114 8.58 -18.17 18.11
CA LYS A 114 9.22 -17.52 19.25
C LYS A 114 8.75 -16.08 19.38
N LEU A 115 8.40 -15.66 20.59
CA LEU A 115 8.04 -14.27 20.85
C LEU A 115 9.29 -13.40 20.94
N GLN A 116 9.23 -12.20 20.35
CA GLN A 116 10.26 -11.17 20.49
C GLN A 116 9.63 -9.86 20.93
N VAL A 117 10.13 -9.31 22.02
CA VAL A 117 9.58 -8.15 22.71
C VAL A 117 10.44 -6.92 22.42
N PHE A 118 9.81 -5.76 22.28
CA PHE A 118 10.43 -4.48 21.99
C PHE A 118 9.93 -3.42 22.97
N GLY A 119 10.82 -2.63 23.54
CA GLY A 119 10.42 -1.54 24.45
C GLY A 119 11.56 -0.59 24.80
N ASN A 120 11.19 0.66 25.06
CA ASN A 120 12.12 1.69 25.50
C ASN A 120 12.57 1.43 26.94
N ARG A 121 13.84 1.74 27.21
CA ARG A 121 14.40 1.72 28.56
C ARG A 121 14.89 3.11 29.00
N ASN A 122 15.13 3.24 30.30
CA ASN A 122 15.55 4.47 30.97
C ASN A 122 16.96 4.93 30.61
N ASP A 123 17.72 4.10 29.89
CA ASP A 123 19.00 4.45 29.29
C ASP A 123 18.85 5.23 27.97
N GLY A 124 17.63 5.59 27.57
CA GLY A 124 17.33 6.34 26.35
C GLY A 124 17.34 5.50 25.07
N HIS A 125 17.29 4.17 25.18
CA HIS A 125 17.40 3.27 24.03
C HIS A 125 16.20 2.33 23.88
N LEU A 126 15.95 1.93 22.63
CA LEU A 126 15.03 0.84 22.31
C LEU A 126 15.75 -0.50 22.45
N TRP A 127 15.14 -1.41 23.22
CA TRP A 127 15.66 -2.74 23.48
C TRP A 127 14.75 -3.81 22.90
N THR A 128 15.36 -4.92 22.47
CA THR A 128 14.65 -6.13 22.09
C THR A 128 15.14 -7.35 22.87
N VAL A 129 14.23 -8.29 23.12
CA VAL A 129 14.54 -9.59 23.74
C VAL A 129 13.68 -10.69 23.11
N THR A 130 14.30 -11.79 22.70
CA THR A 130 13.61 -12.92 22.06
C THR A 130 13.59 -14.14 22.98
N GLN A 131 12.53 -14.95 22.89
CA GLN A 131 12.51 -16.29 23.44
C GLN A 131 13.63 -17.15 22.84
N SER A 132 14.51 -17.69 23.68
CA SER A 132 15.46 -18.73 23.28
C SER A 132 14.76 -20.09 23.13
N GLN A 133 13.74 -20.36 23.95
CA GLN A 133 12.87 -21.53 23.86
C GLN A 133 11.39 -21.10 23.94
N PRO A 134 10.50 -21.65 23.09
CA PRO A 134 9.07 -21.34 23.14
C PRO A 134 8.42 -21.80 24.45
N GLY A 135 7.20 -21.30 24.71
CA GLY A 135 6.36 -21.80 25.79
C GLY A 135 6.02 -23.28 25.64
N THR A 136 5.83 -23.96 26.78
CA THR A 136 5.38 -25.36 26.83
C THR A 136 4.36 -25.53 27.98
N PRO A 137 3.58 -26.63 28.03
CA PRO A 137 2.70 -26.88 29.18
C PRO A 137 3.43 -26.84 30.53
N ALA A 138 4.66 -27.36 30.60
CA ALA A 138 5.47 -27.40 31.82
C ALA A 138 6.13 -26.05 32.14
N LYS A 139 6.49 -25.28 31.11
CA LYS A 139 7.08 -23.93 31.23
C LYS A 139 6.35 -22.96 30.31
N PRO A 140 5.15 -22.48 30.67
CA PRO A 140 4.33 -21.64 29.79
C PRO A 140 5.02 -20.34 29.34
N ALA A 141 5.84 -19.76 30.22
CA ALA A 141 6.58 -18.53 29.95
C ALA A 141 7.71 -18.66 28.90
N GLY A 142 8.12 -19.90 28.57
CA GLY A 142 9.30 -20.18 27.77
C GLY A 142 10.60 -19.77 28.48
N VAL A 143 11.68 -19.69 27.70
CA VAL A 143 12.99 -19.19 28.16
C VAL A 143 13.41 -18.03 27.26
N TRP A 144 14.01 -17.00 27.83
CA TRP A 144 14.35 -15.75 27.14
C TRP A 144 15.86 -15.56 27.04
N ALA A 145 16.31 -15.01 25.92
CA ALA A 145 17.71 -14.65 25.72
C ALA A 145 18.07 -13.37 26.48
N ALA A 146 19.36 -13.00 26.48
CA ALA A 146 19.78 -11.67 26.92
C ALA A 146 19.21 -10.60 25.96
N GLY A 147 18.80 -9.46 26.52
CA GLY A 147 18.32 -8.33 25.72
C GLY A 147 19.43 -7.70 24.88
N LYS A 148 19.04 -7.07 23.77
CA LYS A 148 19.93 -6.33 22.85
C LYS A 148 19.40 -4.92 22.62
N LYS A 149 20.28 -3.94 22.72
CA LYS A 149 20.02 -2.56 22.28
C LYS A 149 19.96 -2.48 20.76
N ILE A 150 18.92 -1.83 20.23
CA ILE A 150 18.68 -1.70 18.79
C ILE A 150 18.49 -0.25 18.34
N GLY A 151 18.96 0.71 19.14
CA GLY A 151 19.05 2.13 18.76
C GLY A 151 18.42 3.05 19.80
N PRO A 152 18.25 4.35 19.49
CA PRO A 152 17.56 5.31 20.34
C PRO A 152 16.15 4.86 20.69
N ALA A 153 15.64 5.33 21.83
CA ALA A 153 14.24 5.16 22.20
C ALA A 153 13.34 5.92 21.23
N VAL A 154 12.17 5.36 20.95
CA VAL A 154 11.13 5.99 20.13
C VAL A 154 9.98 6.43 21.03
N PRO A 155 9.51 7.69 21.03
CA PRO A 155 8.42 8.12 21.89
C PRO A 155 7.18 7.23 21.73
N GLY A 156 6.52 6.92 22.86
CA GLY A 156 5.36 6.04 22.89
C GLY A 156 5.70 4.55 22.82
N ARG A 157 4.77 3.76 22.27
CA ARG A 157 4.94 2.31 22.07
C ARG A 157 5.58 2.07 20.71
N PRO A 158 6.70 1.32 20.61
CA PRO A 158 7.27 0.97 19.31
C PRO A 158 6.27 0.14 18.50
N VAL A 159 6.29 0.27 17.18
CA VAL A 159 5.44 -0.52 16.28
C VAL A 159 6.31 -1.54 15.56
N VAL A 160 5.90 -2.81 15.53
CA VAL A 160 6.71 -3.88 14.95
C VAL A 160 5.88 -4.64 13.94
N VAL A 161 6.45 -4.83 12.74
CA VAL A 161 5.84 -5.57 11.63
C VAL A 161 6.81 -6.62 11.12
N THR A 162 6.27 -7.66 10.50
CA THR A 162 7.04 -8.80 9.99
C THR A 162 7.02 -8.80 8.46
N HIS A 163 8.19 -8.98 7.85
CA HIS A 163 8.36 -9.18 6.41
C HIS A 163 7.97 -10.62 6.02
N THR A 164 7.71 -10.88 4.74
CA THR A 164 7.45 -12.26 4.25
C THR A 164 8.60 -13.21 4.47
N ASP A 165 9.83 -12.69 4.49
CA ASP A 165 11.02 -13.50 4.77
C ASP A 165 11.31 -13.69 6.27
N GLY A 166 10.37 -13.29 7.14
CA GLY A 166 10.45 -13.48 8.59
C GLY A 166 11.36 -12.48 9.30
N ARG A 167 11.96 -11.52 8.59
CA ARG A 167 12.65 -10.38 9.21
C ARG A 167 11.63 -9.47 9.88
N LEU A 168 12.06 -8.72 10.88
CA LEU A 168 11.25 -7.71 11.55
C LEU A 168 11.69 -6.29 11.16
N ALA A 169 10.72 -5.39 11.04
CA ALA A 169 10.96 -3.95 11.04
C ALA A 169 10.27 -3.32 12.24
N VAL A 170 10.95 -2.36 12.86
CA VAL A 170 10.42 -1.55 13.95
C VAL A 170 10.28 -0.10 13.50
N PHE A 171 9.15 0.51 13.82
CA PHE A 171 8.78 1.88 13.52
C PHE A 171 8.58 2.66 14.82
N GLY A 172 8.81 3.96 14.74
CA GLY A 172 8.54 4.91 15.80
C GLY A 172 8.57 6.33 15.27
N VAL A 173 8.40 7.30 16.16
CA VAL A 173 8.60 8.73 15.84
C VAL A 173 10.01 9.12 16.30
N ASP A 174 10.75 9.89 15.53
CA ASP A 174 12.08 10.39 15.92
C ASP A 174 11.99 11.73 16.70
N ALA A 175 13.15 12.29 17.06
CA ALA A 175 13.21 13.56 17.79
C ALA A 175 12.73 14.75 16.95
N GLU A 176 12.81 14.64 15.62
CA GLU A 176 12.35 15.62 14.66
C GLU A 176 10.84 15.50 14.35
N ASN A 177 10.14 14.56 14.98
CA ASN A 177 8.73 14.23 14.75
C ASN A 177 8.46 13.60 13.37
N ARG A 178 9.38 12.82 12.84
CA ARG A 178 9.17 12.04 11.61
C ARG A 178 8.93 10.59 11.96
N VAL A 179 8.22 9.87 11.10
CA VAL A 179 8.23 8.40 11.21
C VAL A 179 9.64 7.91 10.88
N ALA A 180 10.24 7.15 11.78
CA ALA A 180 11.50 6.49 11.55
C ALA A 180 11.35 4.98 11.72
N TYR A 181 12.12 4.22 10.94
CA TYR A 181 12.11 2.77 11.01
C TYR A 181 13.51 2.17 10.95
N ARG A 182 13.61 0.94 11.45
CA ARG A 182 14.81 0.13 11.38
C ARG A 182 14.43 -1.31 11.10
N THR A 183 15.17 -1.95 10.21
CA THR A 183 14.86 -3.30 9.72
C THR A 183 15.98 -4.28 10.05
N GLN A 184 15.61 -5.53 10.30
CA GLN A 184 16.58 -6.63 10.40
C GLN A 184 17.25 -6.88 9.05
N THR A 185 18.56 -7.09 9.04
CA THR A 185 19.29 -7.65 7.88
C THR A 185 19.25 -9.17 7.90
N SER A 186 19.17 -9.76 9.10
CA SER A 186 18.95 -11.19 9.30
C SER A 186 17.95 -11.40 10.41
N SER A 187 16.99 -12.29 10.17
CA SER A 187 16.05 -12.72 11.18
C SER A 187 16.79 -13.40 12.34
N ALA A 188 16.14 -13.47 13.48
CA ALA A 188 16.77 -14.03 14.65
C ALA A 188 17.18 -15.50 14.40
N SER A 189 18.34 -15.91 14.91
CA SER A 189 18.96 -17.24 14.71
C SER A 189 19.31 -17.89 16.06
N GLY A 190 20.05 -19.00 16.07
CA GLY A 190 20.58 -19.59 17.30
C GLY A 190 21.77 -18.80 17.87
N THR A 191 22.63 -18.28 16.99
CA THR A 191 23.79 -17.45 17.33
C THR A 191 23.39 -16.00 17.63
N ASP A 192 22.34 -15.52 16.96
CA ASP A 192 21.84 -14.15 17.06
C ASP A 192 20.36 -14.17 17.48
N PRO A 193 20.06 -14.47 18.75
CA PRO A 193 18.69 -14.68 19.21
C PRO A 193 17.80 -13.45 19.04
N ASN A 194 18.37 -12.25 18.93
CA ASN A 194 17.65 -10.99 18.74
C ASN A 194 17.68 -10.47 17.29
N GLY A 195 18.23 -11.25 16.36
CA GLY A 195 18.46 -10.86 14.97
C GLY A 195 19.61 -9.87 14.79
N ILE A 196 19.96 -9.66 13.52
CA ILE A 196 20.94 -8.66 13.09
C ILE A 196 20.16 -7.49 12.51
N TRP A 197 20.45 -6.28 12.97
CA TRP A 197 19.72 -5.06 12.62
C TRP A 197 20.58 -4.19 11.74
N GLY A 198 19.99 -3.64 10.66
CA GLY A 198 20.69 -2.74 9.72
C GLY A 198 21.25 -1.51 10.42
N ALA A 199 22.24 -0.86 9.83
CA ALA A 199 22.84 0.34 10.43
C ALA A 199 21.84 1.50 10.46
N GLY A 200 21.79 2.22 11.60
CA GLY A 200 21.00 3.44 11.74
C GLY A 200 19.49 3.26 11.76
N TRP A 201 18.79 4.36 12.06
CA TRP A 201 17.37 4.52 11.82
C TRP A 201 17.18 5.32 10.53
N ARG A 202 16.13 4.99 9.77
CA ARG A 202 15.79 5.64 8.50
C ARG A 202 14.51 6.45 8.70
N ALA A 203 14.51 7.72 8.28
CA ALA A 203 13.33 8.57 8.36
C ALA A 203 12.47 8.45 7.09
N LEU A 204 11.15 8.47 7.27
CA LEU A 204 10.16 8.65 6.21
C LEU A 204 9.77 10.13 6.17
N ASP A 205 10.59 10.92 5.48
CA ASP A 205 10.40 12.38 5.38
C ASP A 205 9.09 12.76 4.67
N GLY A 206 8.67 14.02 4.82
CA GLY A 206 7.50 14.61 4.17
C GLY A 206 6.47 15.15 5.16
N GLU A 207 6.28 14.50 6.30
CA GLU A 207 5.25 14.87 7.28
C GLU A 207 5.76 14.87 8.73
N LYS A 208 5.27 15.82 9.54
CA LYS A 208 5.50 15.86 10.98
C LYS A 208 4.36 15.17 11.72
N VAL A 209 4.69 14.18 12.54
CA VAL A 209 3.73 13.25 13.13
C VAL A 209 3.89 13.13 14.64
N GLN A 210 2.80 12.81 15.33
CA GLN A 210 2.79 12.55 16.78
C GLN A 210 2.63 11.08 17.13
N SER A 211 2.07 10.28 16.22
CA SER A 211 1.92 8.84 16.41
C SER A 211 2.03 8.10 15.09
N VAL A 212 2.38 6.82 15.18
CA VAL A 212 2.54 5.93 14.04
C VAL A 212 1.89 4.58 14.34
N ALA A 213 1.31 3.98 13.30
CA ALA A 213 0.92 2.59 13.22
C ALA A 213 1.46 2.01 11.92
N ALA A 214 1.67 0.70 11.88
CA ALA A 214 2.12 0.00 10.68
C ALA A 214 1.48 -1.37 10.64
N TYR A 215 1.12 -1.80 9.44
CA TYR A 215 0.50 -3.08 9.20
C TYR A 215 1.19 -3.80 8.04
N SER A 216 1.35 -5.12 8.20
CA SER A 216 1.82 -6.01 7.15
C SER A 216 0.64 -6.41 6.26
N ALA A 217 0.53 -5.85 5.07
CA ALA A 217 -0.46 -6.24 4.08
C ALA A 217 0.14 -7.32 3.16
N GLN A 218 -0.39 -8.54 3.24
CA GLN A 218 0.00 -9.61 2.32
C GLN A 218 -0.49 -9.27 0.91
N ARG A 219 0.42 -9.32 -0.07
CA ARG A 219 0.15 -9.11 -1.50
C ARG A 219 0.81 -10.25 -2.25
N GLY A 220 0.02 -11.24 -2.68
CA GLY A 220 0.58 -12.48 -3.19
C GLY A 220 1.50 -13.16 -2.16
N ASN A 221 2.77 -13.33 -2.50
CA ASN A 221 3.80 -13.88 -1.60
C ASN A 221 4.79 -12.82 -1.07
N SER A 222 4.50 -11.54 -1.30
CA SER A 222 5.16 -10.41 -0.65
C SER A 222 4.30 -9.81 0.46
N VAL A 223 4.94 -9.03 1.34
CA VAL A 223 4.26 -8.22 2.35
C VAL A 223 4.67 -6.78 2.10
N ALA A 224 3.69 -5.98 1.70
CA ALA A 224 3.78 -4.53 1.73
C ALA A 224 3.60 -4.05 3.17
N PHE A 225 4.22 -2.91 3.48
CA PHE A 225 3.99 -2.22 4.74
C PHE A 225 3.14 -1.01 4.47
N ASP A 226 1.97 -0.95 5.08
CA ASP A 226 1.17 0.27 5.13
C ASP A 226 1.47 0.94 6.47
N VAL A 227 2.07 2.13 6.40
CA VAL A 227 2.39 2.96 7.56
C VAL A 227 1.34 4.04 7.65
N PHE A 228 0.71 4.15 8.80
CA PHE A 228 -0.26 5.19 9.12
C PHE A 228 0.35 6.12 10.17
N ALA A 229 0.13 7.42 10.04
CA ALA A 229 0.63 8.38 11.01
C ALA A 229 -0.38 9.50 11.24
N VAL A 230 -0.44 10.00 12.47
CA VAL A 230 -1.26 11.17 12.79
C VAL A 230 -0.37 12.40 12.81
N GLY A 231 -0.72 13.42 12.04
CA GLY A 231 -0.03 14.71 11.99
C GLY A 231 0.09 15.34 13.37
N LYS A 232 1.25 15.91 13.68
CA LYS A 232 1.53 16.51 14.99
C LYS A 232 0.68 17.76 15.25
N ASP A 233 0.50 18.57 14.22
CA ASP A 233 -0.14 19.88 14.31
C ASP A 233 -1.50 19.93 13.60
N SER A 234 -1.78 18.95 12.74
CA SER A 234 -2.99 18.90 11.91
C SER A 234 -4.05 17.90 12.40
N ASP A 235 -3.68 16.96 13.27
CA ASP A 235 -4.46 15.75 13.59
C ASP A 235 -4.91 14.94 12.35
N THR A 236 -4.33 15.24 11.19
CA THR A 236 -4.59 14.55 9.93
C THR A 236 -4.07 13.12 9.99
N LEU A 237 -4.88 12.15 9.55
CA LEU A 237 -4.42 10.79 9.34
C LEU A 237 -3.74 10.68 7.98
N TYR A 238 -2.46 10.33 7.95
CA TYR A 238 -1.71 10.06 6.74
C TYR A 238 -1.46 8.56 6.57
N GLN A 239 -1.33 8.09 5.33
CA GLN A 239 -0.85 6.77 4.97
C GLN A 239 0.35 6.87 4.02
N ARG A 240 1.31 5.97 4.18
CA ARG A 240 2.40 5.75 3.24
C ARG A 240 2.66 4.27 3.07
N SER A 241 2.65 3.81 1.84
CA SER A 241 2.77 2.39 1.50
C SER A 241 4.16 2.08 0.97
N ARG A 242 4.76 0.98 1.43
CA ARG A 242 6.02 0.46 0.89
C ARG A 242 5.75 -0.36 -0.36
N LEU A 243 6.42 0.01 -1.45
CA LEU A 243 6.37 -0.71 -2.72
C LEU A 243 7.34 -1.88 -2.78
N SER A 244 8.53 -1.73 -2.20
CA SER A 244 9.52 -2.80 -2.24
C SER A 244 10.41 -2.86 -1.01
N LEU A 245 10.83 -4.08 -0.69
CA LEU A 245 11.84 -4.36 0.31
C LEU A 245 13.24 -4.08 -0.26
N GLY A 246 14.07 -3.39 0.50
CA GLY A 246 15.49 -3.24 0.24
C GLY A 246 16.27 -4.54 0.44
N ASP A 247 17.52 -4.53 0.00
CA ASP A 247 18.36 -5.73 -0.02
C ASP A 247 18.83 -6.11 1.39
N ARG A 248 19.08 -7.41 1.61
CA ARG A 248 19.44 -7.94 2.94
C ARG A 248 20.76 -7.40 3.47
N ASP A 249 21.68 -7.09 2.57
CA ASP A 249 22.99 -6.51 2.88
C ASP A 249 22.94 -4.98 3.05
N GLY A 250 21.78 -4.35 2.82
CA GLY A 250 21.59 -2.91 2.90
C GLY A 250 22.14 -2.13 1.72
N SER A 251 22.54 -2.79 0.62
CA SER A 251 23.00 -2.14 -0.62
C SER A 251 21.91 -1.34 -1.33
N ARG A 252 20.63 -1.71 -1.12
CA ARG A 252 19.45 -1.01 -1.62
C ARG A 252 18.43 -0.79 -0.52
N GLU A 253 17.78 0.36 -0.54
CA GLU A 253 16.79 0.77 0.46
C GLU A 253 15.37 0.28 0.11
N ASP A 254 14.48 0.32 1.09
CA ASP A 254 13.05 0.13 0.86
C ASP A 254 12.53 1.28 -0.02
N VAL A 255 11.67 0.97 -1.00
CA VAL A 255 11.04 1.98 -1.85
C VAL A 255 9.65 2.28 -1.32
N TRP A 256 9.34 3.55 -1.10
CA TRP A 256 8.10 4.03 -0.52
C TRP A 256 7.36 4.97 -1.48
N LEU A 257 6.02 4.91 -1.48
CA LEU A 257 5.18 5.95 -2.07
C LEU A 257 5.29 7.26 -1.28
N ASP A 258 4.71 8.34 -1.75
CA ASP A 258 4.56 9.57 -0.97
C ASP A 258 3.49 9.43 0.12
N TRP A 259 3.55 10.30 1.13
CA TRP A 259 2.49 10.40 2.13
C TRP A 259 1.18 10.83 1.47
N THR A 260 0.11 10.12 1.82
CA THR A 260 -1.26 10.38 1.36
C THR A 260 -2.07 10.83 2.56
N ASP A 261 -2.65 12.03 2.49
CA ASP A 261 -3.66 12.49 3.45
C ASP A 261 -4.94 11.65 3.30
N LEU A 262 -5.38 11.01 4.40
CA LEU A 262 -6.62 10.26 4.53
C LEU A 262 -7.73 11.05 5.26
N ALA A 263 -7.46 12.22 5.84
CA ALA A 263 -8.48 13.13 6.36
C ALA A 263 -9.55 13.55 5.32
N PRO A 264 -9.30 13.55 4.00
CA PRO A 264 -10.39 13.74 3.06
C PRO A 264 -11.40 12.57 3.03
N ILE A 265 -11.49 11.65 3.99
CA ILE A 265 -12.74 10.87 4.18
C ILE A 265 -13.80 11.78 4.84
N GLY A 266 -14.30 12.75 4.08
CA GLY A 266 -15.50 13.53 4.37
C GLY A 266 -16.64 13.10 3.43
N SER A 267 -17.77 13.81 3.46
CA SER A 267 -18.90 13.60 2.55
C SER A 267 -19.01 14.65 1.44
N GLY A 268 -17.96 15.45 1.21
CA GLY A 268 -17.92 16.54 0.24
C GLY A 268 -17.16 16.19 -1.05
N PRO A 269 -17.30 16.99 -2.12
CA PRO A 269 -16.57 16.74 -3.37
C PRO A 269 -15.04 16.80 -3.17
N CYS A 270 -14.56 17.69 -2.28
CA CYS A 270 -13.13 17.77 -1.94
C CYS A 270 -12.60 16.59 -1.12
N SER A 271 -13.45 15.64 -0.75
CA SER A 271 -13.11 14.65 0.25
C SER A 271 -13.07 13.24 -0.38
N GLY A 272 -11.85 12.73 -0.56
CA GLY A 272 -11.48 11.32 -0.54
C GLY A 272 -9.96 11.21 -0.66
N PRO A 273 -9.34 10.08 -0.27
CA PRO A 273 -7.98 9.78 -0.73
C PRO A 273 -7.96 9.84 -2.26
N GLY A 274 -7.23 10.80 -2.83
CA GLY A 274 -7.14 10.98 -4.28
C GLY A 274 -8.27 11.76 -4.95
N SER A 275 -9.00 12.59 -4.22
CA SER A 275 -9.95 13.55 -4.83
C SER A 275 -9.24 14.40 -5.89
N LEU A 276 -9.81 14.44 -7.10
CA LEU A 276 -9.43 15.32 -8.19
C LEU A 276 -10.27 16.61 -8.20
N ASP A 277 -11.19 16.76 -7.24
CA ASP A 277 -12.19 17.81 -7.25
C ASP A 277 -11.71 19.12 -6.62
N CYS A 278 -10.62 19.13 -5.86
CA CYS A 278 -10.18 20.34 -5.14
C CYS A 278 -8.69 20.56 -5.26
N LEU A 279 -8.31 21.07 -6.43
CA LEU A 279 -6.93 21.31 -6.80
C LEU A 279 -6.64 22.81 -6.83
N THR A 280 -5.48 23.16 -6.29
CA THR A 280 -4.74 24.35 -6.72
C THR A 280 -3.81 23.91 -7.83
N ILE A 281 -3.78 24.67 -8.92
CA ILE A 281 -2.86 24.44 -10.03
C ILE A 281 -1.80 25.54 -9.96
N GLU A 282 -0.62 25.20 -9.43
CA GLU A 282 0.45 26.17 -9.18
C GLU A 282 1.57 26.00 -10.20
N SER A 283 2.14 27.11 -10.69
CA SER A 283 3.29 26.97 -11.57
C SER A 283 4.48 26.41 -10.78
N ALA A 284 5.15 25.41 -11.34
CA ALA A 284 6.28 24.80 -10.66
C ALA A 284 7.56 25.63 -10.75
N ASP A 285 7.71 26.37 -11.85
CA ASP A 285 8.89 27.16 -12.21
C ASP A 285 8.72 28.66 -11.93
N LEU A 286 7.51 29.21 -12.13
CA LEU A 286 7.15 30.58 -11.73
C LEU A 286 6.66 30.58 -10.27
N LYS A 287 7.63 30.63 -9.34
CA LYS A 287 7.36 30.59 -7.90
C LYS A 287 6.31 31.62 -7.49
N GLY A 288 5.35 31.14 -6.70
CA GLY A 288 4.30 32.01 -6.16
C GLY A 288 3.20 32.35 -7.16
N MET A 289 3.15 31.77 -8.37
CA MET A 289 2.03 31.96 -9.30
C MET A 289 1.09 30.76 -9.31
N ALA A 290 -0.23 31.01 -9.37
CA ALA A 290 -1.25 29.98 -9.48
C ALA A 290 -2.25 30.29 -10.61
N LEU A 291 -2.77 29.24 -11.25
CA LEU A 291 -3.81 29.34 -12.28
C LEU A 291 -5.07 29.96 -11.68
N SER A 292 -5.60 30.96 -12.35
CA SER A 292 -6.62 31.87 -11.83
C SER A 292 -7.55 32.34 -12.95
N LEU A 293 -8.58 33.10 -12.58
CA LEU A 293 -9.45 33.81 -13.52
C LEU A 293 -9.28 35.31 -13.35
N GLU A 294 -9.55 36.05 -14.41
CA GLU A 294 -9.54 37.51 -14.37
C GLU A 294 -10.68 38.06 -13.49
N ASN A 295 -10.37 38.91 -12.50
CA ASN A 295 -11.38 39.55 -11.64
C ASN A 295 -11.83 40.94 -12.17
N SER A 296 -13.13 41.02 -12.47
CA SER A 296 -14.07 42.15 -12.67
C SER A 296 -13.57 43.49 -13.24
N LEU A 297 -13.32 43.55 -14.55
CA LEU A 297 -13.85 44.64 -15.40
C LEU A 297 -14.27 44.16 -16.81
N LYS A 298 -14.01 42.90 -17.19
CA LYS A 298 -14.43 42.25 -18.46
C LYS A 298 -14.57 40.71 -18.27
N PRO A 299 -15.32 40.01 -19.15
CA PRO A 299 -16.13 38.86 -18.77
C PRO A 299 -15.25 37.68 -18.36
N ASP A 300 -15.42 37.23 -17.11
CA ASP A 300 -15.57 35.88 -16.56
C ASP A 300 -14.97 34.61 -17.24
N THR A 301 -14.23 34.72 -18.34
CA THR A 301 -13.77 33.60 -19.15
C THR A 301 -12.25 33.54 -19.31
N ALA A 302 -11.51 34.65 -19.21
CA ALA A 302 -10.07 34.63 -19.43
C ALA A 302 -9.30 33.89 -18.32
N ILE A 303 -8.44 32.96 -18.74
CA ILE A 303 -7.57 32.19 -17.83
C ILE A 303 -6.26 32.96 -17.61
N THR A 304 -5.89 33.14 -16.35
CA THR A 304 -4.78 34.00 -15.92
C THR A 304 -3.89 33.30 -14.90
N ARG A 305 -2.82 33.96 -14.49
CA ARG A 305 -2.00 33.58 -13.34
C ARG A 305 -2.02 34.67 -12.28
N ASP A 306 -2.06 34.28 -11.01
CA ASP A 306 -2.19 35.21 -9.89
C ASP A 306 -1.16 34.90 -8.77
N PRO A 307 -0.50 35.92 -8.18
CA PRO A 307 0.43 35.72 -7.08
C PRO A 307 -0.25 35.38 -5.74
N TYR A 308 -1.51 35.76 -5.56
CA TYR A 308 -2.28 35.48 -4.34
C TYR A 308 -2.82 34.05 -4.35
N ARG A 309 -3.10 33.51 -3.17
CA ARG A 309 -3.52 32.11 -2.96
C ARG A 309 -4.87 32.03 -2.27
N GLY A 310 -5.57 30.91 -2.50
CA GLY A 310 -6.84 30.63 -1.84
C GLY A 310 -8.00 31.51 -2.34
N LEU A 311 -7.85 32.11 -3.51
CA LEU A 311 -8.90 32.94 -4.10
C LEU A 311 -10.08 32.05 -4.55
N PRO A 312 -11.34 32.51 -4.46
CA PRO A 312 -12.51 31.71 -4.83
C PRO A 312 -12.46 31.14 -6.26
N TRP A 313 -11.84 31.88 -7.19
CA TRP A 313 -11.70 31.50 -8.59
C TRP A 313 -10.47 30.62 -8.92
N GLN A 314 -9.67 30.24 -7.92
CA GLN A 314 -8.55 29.29 -8.05
C GLN A 314 -8.97 27.84 -7.70
N GLN A 315 -10.28 27.56 -7.68
CA GLN A 315 -10.82 26.25 -7.33
C GLN A 315 -10.95 25.38 -8.58
N TRP A 316 -9.99 24.48 -8.80
CA TRP A 316 -9.93 23.63 -9.99
C TRP A 316 -10.24 22.18 -9.68
N SER A 317 -10.70 21.44 -10.69
CA SER A 317 -10.83 19.98 -10.65
C SER A 317 -10.44 19.33 -11.97
N LEU A 318 -9.93 18.10 -11.90
CA LEU A 318 -9.76 17.23 -13.07
C LEU A 318 -10.90 16.22 -13.13
N ARG A 319 -11.60 16.17 -14.26
CA ARG A 319 -12.67 15.19 -14.49
C ARG A 319 -12.30 14.24 -15.62
N PRO A 320 -12.40 12.92 -15.43
CA PRO A 320 -12.27 11.96 -16.52
C PRO A 320 -13.26 12.26 -17.65
N THR A 321 -12.84 12.04 -18.90
CA THR A 321 -13.73 12.09 -20.07
C THR A 321 -13.88 10.69 -20.67
N ASP A 322 -14.76 10.57 -21.66
CA ASP A 322 -14.93 9.35 -22.46
C ASP A 322 -13.85 9.19 -23.55
N ASP A 323 -12.80 10.04 -23.56
CA ASP A 323 -11.71 9.93 -24.52
C ASP A 323 -10.98 8.60 -24.33
N LYS A 324 -10.87 7.85 -25.42
CA LYS A 324 -10.23 6.52 -25.44
C LYS A 324 -8.76 6.52 -25.05
N PHE A 325 -8.11 7.69 -24.98
CA PHE A 325 -6.71 7.85 -24.57
C PHE A 325 -6.58 8.37 -23.12
N GLY A 326 -7.69 8.48 -22.39
CA GLY A 326 -7.73 8.84 -20.97
C GLY A 326 -7.61 10.33 -20.67
N ALA A 327 -7.86 11.21 -21.65
CA ALA A 327 -7.82 12.65 -21.41
C ALA A 327 -8.78 13.09 -20.29
N VAL A 328 -8.47 14.21 -19.65
CA VAL A 328 -9.31 14.81 -18.60
C VAL A 328 -9.76 16.20 -19.00
N THR A 329 -10.84 16.68 -18.41
CA THR A 329 -11.25 18.07 -18.50
C THR A 329 -10.88 18.81 -17.23
N ILE A 330 -10.37 20.03 -17.38
CA ILE A 330 -10.06 20.93 -16.26
C ILE A 330 -11.26 21.83 -16.04
N VAL A 331 -11.87 21.74 -14.85
CA VAL A 331 -13.10 22.49 -14.52
C VAL A 331 -12.79 23.53 -13.45
N ASN A 332 -13.22 24.76 -13.69
CA ASN A 332 -13.28 25.76 -12.63
C ASN A 332 -14.56 25.56 -11.83
N ARG A 333 -14.44 25.18 -10.57
CA ARG A 333 -15.60 24.83 -9.73
C ARG A 333 -16.42 26.03 -9.29
N SER A 334 -15.79 27.20 -9.17
CA SER A 334 -16.52 28.41 -8.81
C SER A 334 -17.48 28.87 -9.92
N LYS A 335 -17.13 28.57 -11.18
CA LYS A 335 -17.92 28.91 -12.37
C LYS A 335 -18.72 27.73 -12.94
N GLY A 336 -18.36 26.49 -12.61
CA GLY A 336 -18.94 25.29 -13.21
C GLY A 336 -18.62 25.14 -14.71
N LYS A 337 -17.54 25.76 -15.17
CA LYS A 337 -17.13 25.83 -16.58
C LYS A 337 -15.78 25.17 -16.81
N CYS A 338 -15.55 24.75 -18.04
CA CYS A 338 -14.38 23.99 -18.43
C CYS A 338 -13.35 24.88 -19.14
N VAL A 339 -12.07 24.58 -18.92
CA VAL A 339 -10.97 25.19 -19.66
C VAL A 339 -11.06 24.73 -21.11
N ASP A 340 -11.22 25.69 -22.01
CA ASP A 340 -11.46 25.50 -23.43
C ASP A 340 -10.44 26.28 -24.26
N GLU A 341 -10.05 25.68 -25.38
CA GLU A 341 -9.40 26.38 -26.46
C GLU A 341 -10.46 26.86 -27.45
N ASP A 342 -10.58 28.18 -27.57
CA ASP A 342 -11.38 28.85 -28.57
C ASP A 342 -10.66 28.82 -29.92
N ASP A 343 -11.12 27.95 -30.81
CA ASP A 343 -10.60 27.77 -32.16
C ASP A 343 -11.18 28.75 -33.18
N ASP A 344 -12.16 29.57 -32.78
CA ASP A 344 -12.78 30.59 -33.64
C ASP A 344 -12.10 31.97 -33.53
N VAL A 345 -11.21 32.15 -32.53
CA VAL A 345 -10.50 33.42 -32.31
C VAL A 345 -9.15 33.44 -33.05
N LEU A 346 -8.95 34.44 -33.92
CA LEU A 346 -7.68 34.68 -34.60
C LEU A 346 -6.79 35.61 -33.77
N GLY A 347 -5.67 35.09 -33.25
CA GLY A 347 -4.66 35.85 -32.47
C GLY A 347 -4.43 35.26 -31.08
N PRO A 348 -3.43 35.73 -30.31
CA PRO A 348 -3.15 35.20 -28.97
C PRO A 348 -4.40 35.23 -28.08
N TYR A 349 -4.38 34.49 -26.96
CA TYR A 349 -5.49 34.39 -25.99
C TYR A 349 -6.65 33.46 -26.35
N HIS A 350 -6.36 32.30 -26.96
CA HIS A 350 -7.35 31.26 -27.23
C HIS A 350 -7.94 30.59 -25.97
N LEU A 351 -7.29 30.72 -24.82
CA LEU A 351 -7.69 30.02 -23.59
C LEU A 351 -8.77 30.77 -22.82
N GLN A 352 -9.91 30.09 -22.65
CA GLN A 352 -11.06 30.64 -21.94
C GLN A 352 -11.82 29.58 -21.11
N LEU A 353 -12.80 30.03 -20.33
CA LEU A 353 -13.82 29.17 -19.77
C LEU A 353 -15.05 29.12 -20.68
N ALA A 354 -15.45 27.90 -21.04
CA ALA A 354 -16.66 27.62 -21.78
C ALA A 354 -17.56 26.62 -21.03
N ASP A 355 -18.79 26.45 -21.49
CA ASP A 355 -19.63 25.37 -20.99
C ASP A 355 -18.99 24.02 -21.31
N CYS A 356 -19.05 23.11 -20.35
CA CYS A 356 -18.40 21.82 -20.45
C CYS A 356 -19.07 20.93 -21.51
N ASP A 357 -18.33 20.58 -22.55
CA ASP A 357 -18.76 19.69 -23.62
C ASP A 357 -17.86 18.43 -23.63
N PRO A 358 -18.40 17.25 -23.24
CA PRO A 358 -17.62 16.01 -23.18
C PRO A 358 -17.16 15.51 -24.56
N ALA A 359 -17.70 16.02 -25.67
CA ALA A 359 -17.28 15.65 -27.02
C ALA A 359 -16.16 16.56 -27.57
N ARG A 360 -15.93 17.73 -26.96
CA ARG A 360 -15.03 18.77 -27.48
C ARG A 360 -13.58 18.50 -27.06
N LYS A 361 -12.74 18.11 -28.03
CA LYS A 361 -11.32 17.79 -27.79
C LYS A 361 -10.50 18.97 -27.30
N GLN A 362 -10.89 20.19 -27.64
CA GLN A 362 -10.29 21.44 -27.20
C GLN A 362 -10.40 21.63 -25.67
N GLN A 363 -11.38 20.99 -25.03
CA GLN A 363 -11.58 20.98 -23.57
C GLN A 363 -10.92 19.79 -22.87
N MET A 364 -10.18 18.97 -23.62
CA MET A 364 -9.54 17.76 -23.12
C MET A 364 -8.03 17.97 -23.00
N TRP A 365 -7.46 17.43 -21.93
CA TRP A 365 -6.09 17.69 -21.50
C TRP A 365 -5.43 16.38 -21.05
N PHE A 366 -4.19 16.17 -21.50
CA PHE A 366 -3.31 15.12 -20.98
C PHE A 366 -2.44 15.69 -19.87
N ILE A 367 -2.22 14.90 -18.83
CA ILE A 367 -1.37 15.26 -17.69
C ILE A 367 -0.07 14.46 -17.84
N GLU A 368 1.04 15.16 -18.06
CA GLU A 368 2.32 14.54 -18.37
C GLU A 368 3.32 14.76 -17.25
N PRO A 369 3.84 13.71 -16.61
CA PRO A 369 4.85 13.83 -15.56
C PRO A 369 6.13 14.49 -16.04
N VAL A 370 6.68 15.39 -15.24
CA VAL A 370 8.03 15.93 -15.42
C VAL A 370 8.87 15.44 -14.25
N LEU A 371 9.91 14.67 -14.57
CA LEU A 371 10.87 14.22 -13.58
C LEU A 371 12.15 15.08 -13.62
N PRO A 372 12.87 15.21 -12.50
CA PRO A 372 14.19 15.83 -12.48
C PRO A 372 15.16 15.16 -13.46
N ALA A 373 16.20 15.88 -13.87
CA ALA A 373 17.31 15.28 -14.62
C ALA A 373 17.92 14.09 -13.84
N ASN A 374 18.18 12.97 -14.53
CA ASN A 374 18.69 11.70 -13.96
C ASN A 374 17.71 10.93 -13.07
N ALA A 375 16.41 11.15 -13.24
CA ALA A 375 15.33 10.40 -12.57
C ALA A 375 15.00 9.03 -13.19
N ASP A 376 15.89 8.48 -14.00
CA ASP A 376 15.69 7.28 -14.81
C ASP A 376 15.80 5.96 -14.01
N LYS A 377 16.02 6.04 -12.70
CA LYS A 377 16.25 4.87 -11.83
C LYS A 377 14.99 4.31 -11.16
N GLY A 378 13.82 4.89 -11.41
CA GLY A 378 12.56 4.39 -10.86
C GLY A 378 12.43 4.50 -9.34
N THR A 379 13.15 5.42 -8.73
CA THR A 379 13.11 5.69 -7.28
C THR A 379 12.31 6.94 -6.94
N GLN A 380 11.83 7.66 -7.95
CA GLN A 380 11.20 8.97 -7.81
C GLN A 380 9.77 8.91 -8.34
N THR A 381 8.91 9.69 -7.70
CA THR A 381 7.53 9.91 -8.14
C THR A 381 7.40 11.36 -8.59
N ALA A 382 6.69 11.61 -9.69
CA ALA A 382 6.57 12.96 -10.21
C ALA A 382 5.70 13.83 -9.30
N SER A 383 6.22 15.03 -9.00
CA SER A 383 5.49 16.09 -8.29
C SER A 383 5.20 17.32 -9.15
N VAL A 384 5.64 17.27 -10.41
CA VAL A 384 5.53 18.35 -11.40
C VAL A 384 5.01 17.74 -12.69
N PHE A 385 4.13 18.47 -13.40
CA PHE A 385 3.43 17.99 -14.58
C PHE A 385 3.35 19.06 -15.66
N ARG A 386 3.42 18.66 -16.93
CA ARG A 386 2.93 19.46 -18.06
C ARG A 386 1.47 19.12 -18.31
N ILE A 387 0.72 20.10 -18.81
CA ILE A 387 -0.70 19.95 -19.14
C ILE A 387 -0.83 20.18 -20.64
N ARG A 388 -0.88 19.09 -21.41
CA ARG A 388 -0.87 19.10 -22.88
C ARG A 388 -2.30 19.07 -23.41
N ASN A 389 -2.60 19.88 -24.43
CA ASN A 389 -3.95 19.88 -25.02
C ASN A 389 -4.17 18.62 -25.87
N ARG A 390 -5.39 18.06 -25.85
CA ARG A 390 -5.74 16.84 -26.59
C ARG A 390 -6.00 17.09 -28.07
N PHE A 391 -6.52 18.26 -28.45
CA PHE A 391 -6.81 18.63 -29.84
C PHE A 391 -5.52 18.91 -30.61
N ASP A 392 -4.61 19.69 -30.02
CA ASP A 392 -3.28 19.94 -30.56
C ASP A 392 -2.22 19.59 -29.51
N THR A 393 -1.68 18.39 -29.70
CA THR A 393 -0.76 17.75 -28.77
C THR A 393 0.61 18.39 -28.76
N GLU A 394 0.98 19.32 -29.63
CA GLU A 394 2.32 19.94 -29.56
C GLU A 394 2.41 21.02 -28.48
N ARG A 395 1.28 21.42 -27.88
CA ARG A 395 1.27 22.55 -26.96
C ARG A 395 0.65 22.29 -25.60
N CYS A 396 1.20 23.03 -24.66
CA CYS A 396 0.98 22.91 -23.23
C CYS A 396 0.41 24.21 -22.68
N LEU A 397 -0.28 24.09 -21.55
CA LEU A 397 -0.69 25.21 -20.73
C LEU A 397 0.57 25.90 -20.18
N THR A 398 0.75 27.18 -20.51
CA THR A 398 1.99 27.93 -20.26
C THR A 398 1.70 29.28 -19.63
N ALA A 399 2.41 29.57 -18.55
CA ALA A 399 2.47 30.87 -17.91
C ALA A 399 3.71 31.64 -18.40
N LEU A 400 3.54 32.84 -18.93
CA LEU A 400 4.65 33.67 -19.37
C LEU A 400 5.25 34.46 -18.20
N ALA A 401 6.58 34.56 -18.08
CA ALA A 401 7.25 35.35 -17.04
C ALA A 401 7.06 36.87 -17.24
N ALA A 402 7.14 37.32 -18.48
CA ALA A 402 7.06 38.71 -18.91
C ALA A 402 6.20 38.87 -20.18
N ASP A 403 5.72 40.09 -20.42
CA ASP A 403 4.99 40.45 -21.63
C ASP A 403 5.90 40.34 -22.87
N VAL A 404 5.37 39.75 -23.94
CA VAL A 404 6.05 39.65 -25.23
C VAL A 404 5.02 39.84 -26.32
N TRP A 405 5.10 40.92 -27.10
CA TRP A 405 4.10 41.21 -28.13
C TRP A 405 3.93 40.00 -29.07
N PRO A 406 2.69 39.53 -29.37
CA PRO A 406 1.40 40.12 -28.98
C PRO A 406 0.79 39.56 -27.67
N HIS A 407 1.53 38.76 -26.91
CA HIS A 407 1.17 38.06 -25.67
C HIS A 407 1.40 38.90 -24.40
N THR A 408 0.74 38.53 -23.30
CA THR A 408 0.94 39.14 -21.98
C THR A 408 1.19 38.10 -20.90
N ALA A 409 2.11 38.43 -19.99
CA ALA A 409 2.40 37.69 -18.77
C ALA A 409 1.18 37.51 -17.86
N ARG A 410 0.16 38.38 -17.97
CA ARG A 410 -1.06 38.28 -17.16
C ARG A 410 -1.89 37.04 -17.50
N LYS A 411 -1.86 36.60 -18.76
CA LYS A 411 -2.68 35.49 -19.25
C LYS A 411 -1.88 34.19 -19.25
N VAL A 412 -2.62 33.08 -19.17
CA VAL A 412 -2.09 31.74 -19.39
C VAL A 412 -2.53 31.30 -20.76
N GLU A 413 -1.62 30.72 -21.52
CA GLU A 413 -1.82 30.44 -22.95
C GLU A 413 -1.37 29.02 -23.31
N ARG A 414 -1.57 28.66 -24.58
CA ARG A 414 -1.14 27.39 -25.14
C ARG A 414 0.09 27.62 -26.02
N ILE A 415 1.25 27.27 -25.51
CA ILE A 415 2.55 27.42 -26.19
C ILE A 415 3.18 26.03 -26.37
N GLU A 416 4.05 25.88 -27.35
CA GLU A 416 4.79 24.64 -27.60
C GLU A 416 5.36 24.04 -26.31
N CYS A 417 5.12 22.74 -26.10
CA CYS A 417 5.48 22.05 -24.88
C CYS A 417 7.01 21.95 -24.67
N ASP A 418 7.77 21.98 -25.76
CA ASP A 418 9.22 21.80 -25.79
C ASP A 418 9.94 23.10 -26.18
N THR A 419 9.38 24.24 -25.77
CA THR A 419 9.98 25.58 -25.93
C THR A 419 11.26 25.73 -25.11
N ASP A 420 12.29 26.35 -25.72
CA ASP A 420 13.56 26.72 -25.08
C ASP A 420 13.55 28.14 -24.49
N SER A 421 12.40 28.82 -24.54
CA SER A 421 12.25 30.19 -24.04
C SER A 421 12.21 30.22 -22.51
N ASP A 422 13.14 30.95 -21.89
CA ASP A 422 13.13 31.24 -20.45
C ASP A 422 11.85 31.99 -20.00
N ASN A 423 11.10 32.57 -20.95
CA ASN A 423 9.84 33.24 -20.66
C ASN A 423 8.68 32.26 -20.46
N ASP A 424 8.80 31.02 -20.94
CA ASP A 424 7.68 30.11 -21.12
C ASP A 424 7.70 29.02 -20.02
N HIS A 425 6.86 29.17 -18.99
CA HIS A 425 6.80 28.23 -17.88
C HIS A 425 5.58 27.33 -17.97
N ASN A 426 5.76 26.10 -18.44
CA ASN A 426 4.68 25.17 -18.77
C ASN A 426 4.53 23.98 -17.80
N THR A 427 5.20 24.05 -16.65
CA THR A 427 5.15 23.03 -15.62
C THR A 427 4.31 23.48 -14.42
N TRP A 428 3.58 22.53 -13.86
CA TRP A 428 2.54 22.77 -12.86
C TRP A 428 2.57 21.73 -11.75
N ARG A 429 2.25 22.16 -10.52
CA ARG A 429 1.93 21.30 -9.38
C ARG A 429 0.42 21.23 -9.25
N LEU A 430 -0.10 20.01 -9.12
CA LEU A 430 -1.54 19.72 -9.07
C LEU A 430 -1.90 19.24 -7.66
N GLY A 431 -2.24 20.16 -6.77
CA GLY A 431 -2.55 19.84 -5.37
C GLY A 431 -2.39 21.05 -4.45
N ASN A 432 -2.47 20.84 -3.13
CA ASN A 432 -2.42 21.93 -2.15
C ASN A 432 -1.11 21.89 -1.36
N GLY A 433 -0.51 23.06 -1.09
CA GLY A 433 0.68 23.16 -0.24
C GLY A 433 1.95 22.51 -0.82
N GLY A 434 2.02 22.32 -2.14
CA GLY A 434 3.20 21.76 -2.82
C GLY A 434 3.22 20.23 -2.97
N ALA A 435 2.25 19.51 -2.39
CA ALA A 435 2.08 18.07 -2.58
C ALA A 435 1.15 17.75 -3.76
N THR A 436 1.45 16.69 -4.52
CA THR A 436 0.57 16.19 -5.60
C THR A 436 -0.68 15.56 -5.00
N ALA A 437 -1.86 15.93 -5.52
CA ALA A 437 -3.11 15.31 -5.11
C ALA A 437 -3.13 13.80 -5.47
N PRO A 438 -3.59 12.90 -4.59
CA PRO A 438 -3.36 11.46 -4.77
C PRO A 438 -4.04 10.81 -5.99
N GLY A 439 -4.98 11.50 -6.66
CA GLY A 439 -5.65 11.01 -7.87
C GLY A 439 -4.93 11.35 -9.18
N VAL A 440 -4.02 12.33 -9.16
CA VAL A 440 -3.36 12.84 -10.38
C VAL A 440 -2.53 11.73 -11.03
N LEU A 441 -1.82 10.95 -10.23
CA LEU A 441 -0.98 9.87 -10.75
C LEU A 441 -1.82 8.73 -11.36
N ASN A 442 -3.05 8.52 -10.88
CA ASN A 442 -3.97 7.56 -11.51
C ASN A 442 -4.43 8.01 -12.88
N VAL A 443 -4.70 9.31 -13.05
CA VAL A 443 -5.01 9.90 -14.36
C VAL A 443 -3.85 9.67 -15.33
N VAL A 444 -2.64 10.03 -14.91
CA VAL A 444 -1.40 9.82 -15.68
C VAL A 444 -1.24 8.36 -16.11
N LEU A 445 -1.42 7.43 -15.17
CA LEU A 445 -1.24 6.01 -15.44
C LEU A 445 -2.31 5.48 -16.39
N LYS A 446 -3.59 5.88 -16.22
CA LYS A 446 -4.67 5.53 -17.16
C LYS A 446 -4.40 6.06 -18.58
N GLN A 447 -3.90 7.29 -18.70
CA GLN A 447 -3.51 7.89 -19.98
C GLN A 447 -2.37 7.12 -20.64
N ALA A 448 -1.29 6.85 -19.90
CA ALA A 448 -0.15 6.10 -20.40
C ALA A 448 -0.56 4.73 -20.90
N ALA A 449 -1.43 4.04 -20.15
CA ALA A 449 -1.93 2.74 -20.52
C ALA A 449 -2.64 2.76 -21.88
N ALA A 450 -3.67 3.61 -21.99
CA ALA A 450 -4.48 3.71 -23.18
C ALA A 450 -3.66 4.08 -24.42
N ARG A 451 -2.72 5.04 -24.26
CA ARG A 451 -1.87 5.53 -25.36
C ARG A 451 -0.78 4.55 -25.78
N CYS A 452 -0.23 3.78 -24.84
CA CYS A 452 0.69 2.70 -25.16
C CYS A 452 -0.01 1.52 -25.84
N ALA A 453 -1.28 1.26 -25.51
CA ALA A 453 -2.08 0.22 -26.17
C ALA A 453 -2.43 0.59 -27.62
N SER A 454 -2.70 1.88 -27.89
CA SER A 454 -3.21 2.34 -29.18
C SER A 454 -2.15 2.56 -30.26
N GLU A 455 -0.91 2.90 -29.90
CA GLU A 455 0.12 3.34 -30.85
C GLU A 455 1.50 2.79 -30.48
N THR A 456 1.72 1.51 -30.76
CA THR A 456 2.88 0.73 -30.29
C THR A 456 4.20 1.08 -30.98
N SER A 457 4.19 1.86 -32.07
CA SER A 457 5.37 2.31 -32.81
C SER A 457 6.00 3.57 -32.23
N ALA A 458 5.19 4.52 -31.74
CA ALA A 458 5.64 5.79 -31.18
C ALA A 458 5.69 5.79 -29.64
N ASN A 459 4.75 5.09 -28.98
CA ASN A 459 4.65 5.04 -27.52
C ASN A 459 5.23 3.74 -26.97
N LYS A 460 5.95 3.83 -25.86
CA LYS A 460 6.56 2.69 -25.18
C LYS A 460 6.28 2.73 -23.68
N CYS A 461 5.60 1.72 -23.17
CA CYS A 461 5.47 1.47 -21.73
C CYS A 461 6.21 0.18 -21.42
N GLU A 462 7.35 0.29 -20.75
CA GLU A 462 8.25 -0.81 -20.45
C GLU A 462 8.41 -0.95 -18.94
N PHE A 463 8.30 -2.16 -18.40
CA PHE A 463 8.63 -2.39 -17.00
C PHE A 463 10.09 -2.82 -16.88
N VAL A 464 10.86 -2.09 -16.09
CA VAL A 464 12.27 -2.38 -15.81
C VAL A 464 12.37 -3.03 -14.44
N ALA A 465 12.74 -4.32 -14.42
CA ALA A 465 12.97 -5.05 -13.18
C ALA A 465 14.25 -4.56 -12.48
N LEU A 466 14.17 -4.30 -11.19
CA LEU A 466 15.32 -3.93 -10.37
C LEU A 466 16.11 -5.15 -9.85
N GLN A 467 15.49 -6.33 -9.89
CA GLN A 467 16.09 -7.59 -9.47
C GLN A 467 15.57 -8.73 -10.33
N GLN A 468 16.34 -9.83 -10.40
CA GLN A 468 15.83 -11.05 -11.00
C GLN A 468 14.67 -11.60 -10.16
N PRO A 469 13.45 -11.66 -10.70
CA PRO A 469 12.30 -12.15 -9.97
C PRO A 469 12.40 -13.66 -9.76
N SER A 470 12.03 -14.14 -8.57
CA SER A 470 11.98 -15.57 -8.25
C SER A 470 10.55 -16.09 -8.35
N ALA A 471 10.38 -17.21 -9.06
CA ALA A 471 9.10 -17.89 -9.11
C ALA A 471 8.78 -18.57 -7.76
N TYR A 472 7.51 -18.54 -7.39
CA TYR A 472 7.01 -19.12 -6.15
C TYR A 472 5.62 -19.72 -6.39
N ARG A 473 5.18 -20.60 -5.49
CA ARG A 473 3.79 -21.09 -5.49
C ARG A 473 2.89 -20.13 -4.71
N ALA A 474 1.75 -19.76 -5.29
CA ALA A 474 0.76 -18.94 -4.60
C ALA A 474 0.36 -19.55 -3.25
N ALA A 475 0.21 -18.70 -2.22
CA ALA A 475 -0.09 -19.15 -0.87
C ALA A 475 -1.49 -19.77 -0.71
N GLU A 476 -2.47 -19.29 -1.47
CA GLU A 476 -3.85 -19.76 -1.44
C GLU A 476 -4.24 -20.39 -2.78
N GLY A 477 -5.06 -21.45 -2.72
CA GLY A 477 -5.60 -22.13 -3.89
C GLY A 477 -6.91 -21.50 -4.34
N CYS A 478 -7.08 -21.33 -5.65
CA CYS A 478 -8.31 -20.86 -6.29
C CYS A 478 -9.03 -22.01 -7.01
N VAL A 479 -10.33 -21.88 -7.26
CA VAL A 479 -11.13 -22.89 -7.96
C VAL A 479 -10.81 -22.88 -9.45
N ALA A 480 -10.33 -24.01 -9.95
CA ALA A 480 -10.02 -24.22 -11.36
C ALA A 480 -11.15 -24.97 -12.08
N GLY A 481 -11.55 -24.47 -13.25
CA GLY A 481 -12.63 -25.06 -14.04
C GLY A 481 -13.99 -24.97 -13.34
N ARG A 482 -14.88 -25.94 -13.62
CA ARG A 482 -16.27 -25.92 -13.11
C ARG A 482 -16.39 -26.61 -11.76
N VAL A 483 -17.30 -26.10 -10.92
CA VAL A 483 -17.81 -26.80 -9.74
C VAL A 483 -18.96 -27.71 -10.17
N LEU A 484 -18.92 -28.98 -9.77
CA LEU A 484 -19.95 -29.97 -10.07
C LEU A 484 -20.71 -30.37 -8.79
N TYR A 485 -21.97 -30.78 -8.92
CA TYR A 485 -22.75 -31.34 -7.81
C TYR A 485 -23.33 -32.70 -8.20
N ASN A 486 -22.99 -33.75 -7.44
CA ASN A 486 -23.52 -35.08 -7.68
C ASN A 486 -24.94 -35.21 -7.10
N GLN A 487 -25.94 -35.17 -7.97
CA GLN A 487 -27.34 -35.31 -7.59
C GLN A 487 -27.77 -36.76 -7.29
N SER A 488 -26.90 -37.75 -7.53
CA SER A 488 -27.24 -39.16 -7.38
C SER A 488 -27.68 -39.49 -5.96
N PRO A 489 -28.65 -40.41 -5.79
CA PRO A 489 -29.18 -40.76 -4.47
C PRO A 489 -28.25 -41.67 -3.66
N GLY A 490 -27.27 -42.34 -4.28
CA GLY A 490 -26.41 -43.30 -3.58
C GLY A 490 -25.25 -43.88 -4.39
N ARG A 491 -24.82 -43.22 -5.47
CA ARG A 491 -23.64 -43.61 -6.24
C ARG A 491 -22.68 -42.44 -6.39
N ASP A 492 -21.41 -42.70 -6.14
CA ASP A 492 -20.33 -41.78 -6.45
C ASP A 492 -20.27 -41.58 -7.96
N ALA A 493 -19.89 -40.37 -8.36
CA ALA A 493 -19.80 -39.99 -9.75
C ALA A 493 -18.35 -39.60 -10.07
N GLU A 494 -17.83 -40.18 -11.15
CA GLU A 494 -16.48 -39.94 -11.66
C GLU A 494 -16.56 -38.89 -12.75
N TYR A 495 -15.91 -37.74 -12.54
CA TYR A 495 -15.89 -36.66 -13.52
C TYR A 495 -14.48 -36.16 -13.80
N TYR A 496 -14.18 -35.89 -15.07
CA TYR A 496 -12.99 -35.14 -15.46
C TYR A 496 -13.32 -33.66 -15.47
N ILE A 497 -12.70 -32.90 -14.57
CA ILE A 497 -12.76 -31.44 -14.61
C ILE A 497 -11.55 -30.97 -15.42
N SER A 498 -11.85 -30.26 -16.50
CA SER A 498 -10.85 -29.64 -17.38
C SER A 498 -10.76 -28.16 -17.09
N TRP A 499 -9.56 -27.61 -17.11
CA TRP A 499 -9.35 -26.16 -17.07
C TRP A 499 -8.16 -25.78 -17.95
N SER A 500 -8.17 -24.55 -18.44
CA SER A 500 -7.05 -23.95 -19.14
C SER A 500 -6.42 -22.90 -18.24
N HIS A 501 -5.10 -22.87 -18.15
CA HIS A 501 -4.40 -21.85 -17.37
C HIS A 501 -3.11 -21.42 -18.04
N THR A 502 -2.68 -20.20 -17.78
CA THR A 502 -1.42 -19.64 -18.26
C THR A 502 -0.26 -20.26 -17.49
N THR A 503 0.57 -21.06 -18.18
CA THR A 503 1.72 -21.78 -17.61
C THR A 503 3.04 -21.05 -17.87
N GLY A 504 2.99 -19.73 -18.00
CA GLY A 504 4.16 -18.90 -18.21
C GLY A 504 3.88 -17.72 -19.12
N THR A 505 4.25 -16.54 -18.64
CA THR A 505 4.34 -15.31 -19.43
C THR A 505 5.81 -15.03 -19.75
N GLN A 506 6.18 -14.90 -21.02
CA GLN A 506 7.54 -14.47 -21.37
C GLN A 506 7.65 -12.95 -21.27
N PHE A 507 8.62 -12.49 -20.46
CA PHE A 507 9.02 -11.10 -20.38
C PHE A 507 10.23 -10.92 -21.32
N THR A 508 10.07 -10.25 -22.46
CA THR A 508 11.21 -9.94 -23.33
C THR A 508 11.70 -8.53 -23.02
N PHE A 509 12.92 -8.43 -22.49
CA PHE A 509 13.59 -7.16 -22.25
C PHE A 509 13.60 -6.28 -23.52
N GLY A 510 13.17 -5.02 -23.41
CA GLY A 510 13.33 -4.00 -24.45
C GLY A 510 12.30 -4.01 -25.58
N ARG A 511 11.14 -4.67 -25.40
CA ARG A 511 9.97 -4.49 -26.27
C ARG A 511 8.70 -4.31 -25.44
N THR A 512 7.89 -3.35 -25.87
CA THR A 512 6.61 -2.93 -25.29
C THR A 512 5.66 -4.11 -25.04
N VAL A 513 4.93 -4.09 -23.91
CA VAL A 513 3.46 -4.38 -23.76
C VAL A 513 3.08 -4.90 -22.35
N GLY A 514 2.04 -4.23 -21.80
CA GLY A 514 0.83 -4.72 -21.10
C GLY A 514 0.91 -5.80 -20.03
N MET A 515 0.67 -5.44 -18.75
CA MET A 515 0.51 -6.41 -17.67
C MET A 515 -0.39 -5.94 -16.51
N SER A 516 -1.04 -6.92 -15.86
CA SER A 516 -1.89 -6.76 -14.66
C SER A 516 -1.16 -6.07 -13.51
N ILE A 517 -1.85 -5.14 -12.87
CA ILE A 517 -1.33 -4.38 -11.74
C ILE A 517 -2.22 -4.68 -10.53
N GLU A 518 -1.64 -5.16 -9.43
CA GLU A 518 -2.22 -4.88 -8.12
C GLU A 518 -1.74 -3.51 -7.63
N PHE A 519 -2.34 -2.47 -8.20
CA PHE A 519 -2.70 -1.22 -7.53
C PHE A 519 -3.62 -0.35 -8.41
N LEU A 520 -4.69 0.13 -7.77
CA LEU A 520 -5.63 1.21 -8.12
C LEU A 520 -6.83 0.98 -9.06
N SER A 521 -7.02 -0.17 -9.70
CA SER A 521 -8.37 -0.70 -10.06
C SER A 521 -8.29 -1.91 -11.00
N THR A 522 -9.34 -2.72 -10.97
CA THR A 522 -9.68 -3.78 -11.94
C THR A 522 -9.93 -3.26 -13.37
N GLU A 523 -10.00 -1.95 -13.59
CA GLU A 523 -10.24 -1.34 -14.91
C GLU A 523 -9.00 -1.38 -15.83
N PHE A 524 -7.80 -1.46 -15.26
CA PHE A 524 -6.54 -1.39 -16.02
C PHE A 524 -6.20 -2.69 -16.77
N SER A 525 -6.67 -3.84 -16.27
CA SER A 525 -6.44 -5.17 -16.87
C SER A 525 -7.25 -5.41 -18.15
N ALA A 526 -8.32 -4.64 -18.38
CA ALA A 526 -9.25 -4.88 -19.49
C ALA A 526 -8.73 -4.45 -20.88
N SER A 527 -7.63 -3.70 -20.96
CA SER A 527 -7.20 -3.02 -22.20
C SER A 527 -5.96 -3.61 -22.88
N PHE A 528 -5.38 -4.72 -22.40
CA PHE A 528 -4.14 -5.26 -22.93
C PHE A 528 -4.21 -6.76 -23.27
N SER A 529 -3.74 -7.10 -24.47
CA SER A 529 -3.48 -8.47 -24.91
C SER A 529 -2.06 -8.90 -24.50
N TRP A 530 -1.97 -10.02 -23.79
CA TRP A 530 -0.75 -10.57 -23.17
C TRP A 530 0.30 -11.10 -24.18
N LEU A 531 1.59 -10.99 -23.84
CA LEU A 531 2.72 -11.53 -24.62
C LEU A 531 3.03 -12.99 -24.26
N GLN A 532 2.97 -13.85 -25.28
CA GLN A 532 3.20 -15.31 -25.27
C GLN A 532 2.85 -16.01 -23.95
N GLU A 533 1.57 -16.27 -23.82
CA GLU A 533 1.04 -17.21 -22.84
C GLU A 533 1.16 -18.63 -23.41
N SER A 534 1.87 -19.50 -22.69
CA SER A 534 1.64 -20.93 -22.89
C SER A 534 0.39 -21.32 -22.11
N THR A 535 -0.78 -21.26 -22.74
CA THR A 535 -1.98 -21.82 -22.13
C THR A 535 -1.90 -23.34 -22.20
N LYS A 536 -2.00 -24.01 -21.06
CA LYS A 536 -2.10 -25.47 -20.99
C LYS A 536 -3.50 -25.83 -20.56
N THR A 537 -4.09 -26.82 -21.21
CA THR A 537 -5.31 -27.47 -20.73
C THR A 537 -4.92 -28.69 -19.94
N GLU A 538 -5.38 -28.77 -18.70
CA GLU A 538 -5.19 -29.91 -17.83
C GLU A 538 -6.53 -30.52 -17.47
N GLN A 539 -6.50 -31.81 -17.09
CA GLN A 539 -7.68 -32.55 -16.65
C GLN A 539 -7.31 -33.36 -15.41
N VAL A 540 -8.16 -33.28 -14.39
CA VAL A 540 -8.07 -34.16 -13.22
C VAL A 540 -9.41 -34.84 -13.02
N GLN A 541 -9.33 -36.13 -12.70
CA GLN A 541 -10.47 -36.92 -12.32
C GLN A 541 -10.84 -36.66 -10.86
N VAL A 542 -12.12 -36.36 -10.61
CA VAL A 542 -12.66 -36.10 -9.28
C VAL A 542 -13.77 -37.11 -8.99
N HIS A 543 -13.59 -37.86 -7.92
CA HIS A 543 -14.59 -38.78 -7.38
C HIS A 543 -15.55 -37.99 -6.48
N VAL A 544 -16.79 -37.77 -6.91
CA VAL A 544 -17.77 -36.94 -6.21
C VAL A 544 -18.83 -37.82 -5.53
N PRO A 545 -18.86 -37.90 -4.18
CA PRO A 545 -19.87 -38.69 -3.48
C PRO A 545 -21.31 -38.17 -3.68
N PRO A 546 -22.34 -38.99 -3.42
CA PRO A 546 -23.74 -38.59 -3.48
C PRO A 546 -24.03 -37.34 -2.66
N LYS A 547 -24.79 -36.40 -3.25
CA LYS A 547 -25.21 -35.13 -2.63
C LYS A 547 -24.03 -34.27 -2.15
N GLN A 548 -22.91 -34.32 -2.86
CA GLN A 548 -21.75 -33.47 -2.62
C GLN A 548 -21.33 -32.70 -3.88
N PHE A 549 -20.65 -31.59 -3.65
CA PHE A 549 -19.94 -30.84 -4.66
C PHE A 549 -18.55 -31.44 -4.89
N GLY A 550 -18.04 -31.32 -6.12
CA GLY A 550 -16.68 -31.64 -6.49
C GLY A 550 -16.06 -30.52 -7.31
N TRP A 551 -14.82 -30.16 -7.01
CA TRP A 551 -14.06 -29.13 -7.71
C TRP A 551 -12.56 -29.38 -7.62
N ILE A 552 -11.78 -28.58 -8.34
CA ILE A 552 -10.34 -28.57 -8.26
C ILE A 552 -9.91 -27.24 -7.64
N GLU A 553 -9.00 -27.30 -6.67
CA GLU A 553 -8.23 -26.14 -6.22
C GLU A 553 -6.83 -26.20 -6.82
N ILE A 554 -6.38 -25.10 -7.42
CA ILE A 554 -5.00 -24.94 -7.88
C ILE A 554 -4.30 -23.80 -7.15
N ALA A 555 -3.04 -24.00 -6.81
CA ALA A 555 -2.13 -22.94 -6.40
C ALA A 555 -1.11 -22.74 -7.53
N PRO A 556 -1.26 -21.71 -8.38
CA PRO A 556 -0.40 -21.51 -9.54
C PRO A 556 1.02 -21.12 -9.14
N VAL A 557 1.95 -21.30 -10.07
CA VAL A 557 3.30 -20.71 -9.95
C VAL A 557 3.24 -19.28 -10.44
N LEU A 558 3.55 -18.37 -9.54
CA LEU A 558 3.59 -16.94 -9.78
C LEU A 558 5.03 -16.44 -9.69
N ARG A 559 5.22 -15.22 -10.12
CA ARG A 559 6.49 -14.51 -10.07
C ARG A 559 6.19 -13.04 -9.81
N GLU A 560 6.72 -12.55 -8.70
CA GLU A 560 6.68 -11.13 -8.37
C GLU A 560 7.93 -10.43 -8.92
N THR A 561 7.69 -9.39 -9.71
CA THR A 561 8.73 -8.55 -10.27
C THR A 561 8.58 -7.15 -9.70
N ILE A 562 9.61 -6.74 -8.97
CA ILE A 562 9.74 -5.38 -8.43
C ILE A 562 10.59 -4.58 -9.41
N GLY A 563 10.14 -3.38 -9.72
CA GLY A 563 10.75 -2.57 -10.74
C GLY A 563 10.14 -1.19 -10.82
N TYR A 564 10.21 -0.62 -12.02
CA TYR A 564 9.54 0.62 -12.36
C TYR A 564 9.07 0.57 -13.79
N TRP A 565 7.97 1.24 -14.09
CA TRP A 565 7.56 1.53 -15.45
C TRP A 565 8.41 2.66 -15.98
N LYS A 566 9.08 2.44 -17.11
CA LYS A 566 9.64 3.45 -17.99
C LYS A 566 8.63 3.71 -19.09
N ILE A 567 8.06 4.90 -19.10
CA ILE A 567 6.99 5.30 -19.99
C ILE A 567 7.55 6.38 -20.91
N THR A 568 7.43 6.16 -22.21
CA THR A 568 7.77 7.11 -23.27
C THR A 568 6.52 7.36 -24.10
N LEU A 569 5.95 8.55 -24.01
CA LEU A 569 4.86 9.00 -24.88
C LEU A 569 5.27 10.29 -25.60
N ASP A 570 5.00 10.37 -26.90
CA ASP A 570 5.31 11.55 -27.74
C ASP A 570 6.74 12.09 -27.56
N GLY A 571 7.73 11.19 -27.44
CA GLY A 571 9.14 11.55 -27.26
C GLY A 571 9.54 11.95 -25.83
N HIS A 572 8.59 12.16 -24.91
CA HIS A 572 8.88 12.43 -23.51
C HIS A 572 8.96 11.14 -22.70
N THR A 573 9.95 11.02 -21.80
CA THR A 573 10.18 9.80 -21.01
C THR A 573 10.18 10.08 -19.52
N TRP A 574 9.47 9.26 -18.76
CA TRP A 574 9.44 9.29 -17.31
C TRP A 574 9.38 7.88 -16.72
N THR A 575 9.66 7.78 -15.42
CA THR A 575 9.57 6.53 -14.68
C THR A 575 8.57 6.61 -13.52
N VAL A 576 7.91 5.49 -13.21
CA VAL A 576 7.06 5.32 -12.03
C VAL A 576 7.41 4.00 -11.37
N PRO A 577 7.70 3.97 -10.05
CA PRO A 577 7.87 2.73 -9.31
C PRO A 577 6.68 1.78 -9.52
N GLY A 578 6.93 0.48 -9.62
CA GLY A 578 5.85 -0.48 -9.84
C GLY A 578 6.15 -1.88 -9.33
N HIS A 579 5.07 -2.63 -9.19
CA HIS A 579 5.06 -4.02 -8.74
C HIS A 579 4.19 -4.82 -9.70
N ASN A 580 4.71 -5.95 -10.17
CA ASN A 580 4.05 -6.78 -11.15
C ASN A 580 4.02 -8.24 -10.68
N VAL A 581 2.85 -8.86 -10.68
CA VAL A 581 2.67 -10.28 -10.40
C VAL A 581 2.29 -10.97 -11.71
N SER A 582 3.07 -11.99 -12.11
CA SER A 582 2.86 -12.73 -13.35
C SER A 582 2.81 -14.23 -13.10
N TYR A 583 2.15 -14.99 -13.99
CA TYR A 583 2.32 -16.44 -14.02
C TYR A 583 3.75 -16.79 -14.45
N ALA A 584 4.40 -17.68 -13.70
CA ALA A 584 5.69 -18.24 -14.07
C ALA A 584 5.52 -19.64 -14.66
N LYS A 585 6.50 -20.06 -15.45
CA LYS A 585 6.52 -21.42 -15.98
C LYS A 585 6.70 -22.43 -14.87
N ASP A 586 5.89 -23.48 -14.88
CA ASP A 586 6.04 -24.60 -13.95
C ASP A 586 7.47 -25.18 -14.00
N GLY A 587 8.03 -25.44 -12.82
CA GLY A 587 9.42 -25.87 -12.63
C GLY A 587 10.42 -24.72 -12.50
N THR A 588 10.04 -23.47 -12.77
CA THR A 588 10.91 -22.31 -12.57
C THR A 588 11.25 -22.17 -11.09
N ASN A 589 12.54 -22.00 -10.78
CA ASN A 589 13.06 -21.98 -9.40
C ASN A 589 12.64 -23.18 -8.53
N GLY A 590 12.29 -24.32 -9.15
CA GLY A 590 11.80 -25.50 -8.43
C GLY A 590 10.36 -25.40 -7.93
N ALA A 591 9.63 -24.33 -8.26
CA ALA A 591 8.22 -24.17 -7.93
C ALA A 591 7.35 -24.82 -9.02
N THR A 592 6.33 -25.59 -8.62
CA THR A 592 5.36 -26.22 -9.51
C THR A 592 3.94 -25.93 -9.05
N THR A 593 3.00 -25.87 -9.99
CA THR A 593 1.59 -25.72 -9.70
C THR A 593 1.13 -26.90 -8.86
N PHE A 594 0.33 -26.60 -7.82
CA PHE A 594 -0.25 -27.63 -6.97
C PHE A 594 -1.72 -27.76 -7.28
N THR A 595 -2.18 -28.98 -7.48
CA THR A 595 -3.54 -29.28 -7.90
C THR A 595 -4.15 -30.29 -6.93
N VAL A 596 -5.33 -29.98 -6.38
CA VAL A 596 -6.05 -30.85 -5.45
C VAL A 596 -7.50 -30.99 -5.88
N ALA A 597 -7.94 -32.24 -6.04
CA ALA A 597 -9.36 -32.58 -6.16
C ALA A 597 -10.02 -32.49 -4.78
N ARG A 598 -11.15 -31.77 -4.69
CA ARG A 598 -11.90 -31.53 -3.46
C ARG A 598 -13.34 -32.00 -3.61
N THR A 599 -13.92 -32.47 -2.51
CA THR A 599 -15.35 -32.73 -2.40
C THR A 599 -15.89 -32.28 -1.04
N ALA A 600 -17.11 -31.75 -1.02
CA ALA A 600 -17.81 -31.37 0.22
C ALA A 600 -19.32 -31.27 0.04
N LYS A 601 -20.06 -31.22 1.16
CA LYS A 601 -21.52 -31.00 1.15
C LYS A 601 -21.93 -29.56 0.78
N THR A 602 -21.00 -28.62 0.85
CA THR A 602 -21.18 -27.21 0.49
C THR A 602 -20.25 -26.85 -0.67
N PRO A 603 -20.60 -25.86 -1.51
CA PRO A 603 -19.72 -25.38 -2.58
C PRO A 603 -18.42 -24.79 -2.02
N PRO A 604 -17.37 -24.60 -2.86
CA PRO A 604 -16.12 -23.97 -2.44
C PRO A 604 -16.35 -22.55 -1.91
N ASN A 605 -15.53 -22.17 -0.93
CA ASN A 605 -15.50 -20.80 -0.39
C ASN A 605 -14.43 -19.92 -1.06
N SER A 606 -13.52 -20.52 -1.86
CA SER A 606 -12.49 -19.81 -2.61
C SER A 606 -13.03 -19.30 -3.96
N GLY A 607 -12.50 -18.17 -4.43
CA GLY A 607 -12.81 -17.60 -5.74
C GLY A 607 -12.27 -18.44 -6.91
N HIS A 608 -12.75 -18.17 -8.12
CA HIS A 608 -12.21 -18.78 -9.34
C HIS A 608 -10.84 -18.20 -9.69
N CYS A 609 -9.99 -18.97 -10.36
CA CYS A 609 -8.67 -18.50 -10.77
C CYS A 609 -8.70 -17.45 -11.91
N ASP A 610 -9.82 -17.35 -12.62
CA ASP A 610 -9.99 -16.49 -13.80
C ASP A 610 -10.79 -15.21 -13.48
N SER A 611 -11.11 -14.94 -12.20
CA SER A 611 -11.97 -13.84 -11.75
C SER A 611 -11.22 -12.62 -11.23
#